data_AF-A0A4R8XIL4-F1
#
_entry.id   AF-A0A4R8XIL4-F1
#
_cell.length_a   1.000
_cell.length_b   1.000
_cell.length_c   1.000
_cell.angle_alpha   90.00
_cell.angle_beta   90.00
_cell.angle_gamma   90.00
#
_symmetry.space_group_name_H-M   'P 1'
#
loop_
_entity.id
_entity.type
_entity.pdbx_description
1 polymer ?
#
loop_
_entity_poly.entity_id
_entity_poly.type
_entity_poly.pdbx_seq_one_letter_code
_entity_poly.pdbx_strand_id
1 'polypeptide(L)'
;MALEQAQLFSRLGCEMTVRVRSRLVSQEESEGTRDVIAEVTSATGKETIRTSKLLVATVRRPATADLHLDKVGVTVGTRGQIEVSGMLTHTKP
;
A
#
# COMPACT_ATOMS: atom_id res chain seq x y z
N MET A 1 8.82 4.87 3.42
CA MET A 1 8.00 5.30 2.26
C MET A 1 6.86 6.23 2.70
N ALA A 2 5.79 5.74 3.33
CA ALA A 2 4.59 6.55 3.61
C ALA A 2 4.86 7.78 4.50
N LEU A 3 5.63 7.59 5.59
CA LEU A 3 5.94 8.68 6.52
C LEU A 3 6.83 9.76 5.89
N GLU A 4 7.78 9.37 5.03
CA GLU A 4 8.68 10.29 4.34
C GLU A 4 7.92 11.17 3.34
N GLN A 5 6.96 10.58 2.61
CA GLN A 5 6.08 11.34 1.73
C GLN A 5 5.19 12.31 2.53
N ALA A 6 4.61 11.86 3.65
CA ALA A 6 3.80 12.73 4.51
C ALA A 6 4.62 13.90 5.08
N GLN A 7 5.85 13.64 5.51
CA GLN A 7 6.77 14.67 6.01
C GLN A 7 7.16 15.66 4.91
N LEU A 8 7.42 15.19 3.69
CA LEU A 8 7.74 16.05 2.56
C LEU A 8 6.57 16.99 2.24
N PHE A 9 5.35 16.47 2.11
CA PHE A 9 4.19 17.32 1.81
C PHE A 9 3.85 18.27 2.95
N SER A 10 4.02 17.85 4.21
CA SER A 10 3.87 18.75 5.35
C SER A 10 4.88 19.91 5.31
N ARG A 11 6.14 19.66 4.94
CA ARG A 11 7.15 20.71 4.75
C ARG A 11 6.85 21.66 3.59
N LEU A 12 6.08 21.20 2.60
CA LEU A 12 5.60 22.02 1.49
C LEU A 12 4.32 22.80 1.83
N GLY A 13 3.86 22.74 3.08
CA GLY A 13 2.69 23.49 3.56
C GLY A 13 1.35 22.79 3.37
N CYS A 14 1.33 21.52 2.98
CA CYS A 14 0.09 20.75 2.91
C CYS A 14 -0.32 20.26 4.30
N GLU A 15 -1.60 20.42 4.66
CA GLU A 15 -2.18 19.75 5.82
C GLU A 15 -2.26 18.25 5.57
N MET A 16 -1.67 17.45 6.46
CA MET A 16 -1.52 16.01 6.28
C MET A 16 -2.14 15.26 7.45
N THR A 17 -3.02 14.31 7.15
CA THR A 17 -3.51 13.32 8.12
C THR A 17 -3.00 11.93 7.72
N VAL A 18 -2.32 11.24 8.63
CA VAL A 18 -1.78 9.89 8.40
C VAL A 18 -2.58 8.87 9.19
N ARG A 19 -3.13 7.86 8.52
CA ARG A 19 -3.80 6.70 9.16
C ARG A 19 -2.95 5.44 8.99
N VAL A 20 -2.76 4.72 10.08
CA VAL A 20 -1.98 3.47 10.14
C VAL A 20 -2.82 2.36 10.74
N ARG A 21 -2.54 1.10 10.36
CA ARG A 21 -3.33 -0.07 10.79
C ARG A 21 -4.83 0.09 10.52
N SER A 22 -5.16 0.78 9.44
CA SER A 22 -6.51 0.99 8.97
C SER A 22 -6.65 0.44 7.54
N ARG A 23 -7.89 0.17 7.14
CA ARG A 23 -8.23 -0.34 5.81
C ARG A 23 -9.12 0.66 5.11
N LEU A 24 -8.73 1.07 3.91
CA LEU A 24 -9.61 1.80 3.01
C LEU A 24 -10.71 0.86 2.53
N VAL A 25 -11.97 1.24 2.79
CA VAL A 25 -13.17 0.48 2.44
C VAL A 25 -13.67 0.91 1.07
N SER A 26 -13.81 2.23 0.88
CA SER A 26 -14.23 2.84 -0.38
C SER A 26 -13.65 4.24 -0.51
N GLN A 27 -13.65 4.75 -1.74
CA GLN A 27 -13.31 6.13 -2.06
C GLN A 27 -14.22 6.61 -3.18
N GLU A 28 -14.69 7.85 -3.07
CA GLU A 28 -15.51 8.52 -4.07
C GLU A 28 -15.00 9.95 -4.28
N GLU A 29 -14.96 10.41 -5.53
CA GLU A 29 -14.62 11.80 -5.86
C GLU A 29 -15.91 12.62 -6.00
N SER A 30 -15.96 13.77 -5.32
CA SER A 30 -17.09 14.68 -5.36
C SER A 30 -17.06 15.50 -6.66
N GLU A 31 -18.07 15.32 -7.51
CA GLU A 31 -18.19 16.01 -8.80
C GLU A 31 -18.18 17.54 -8.69
N GLY A 32 -18.71 18.11 -7.60
CA GLY A 32 -18.82 19.56 -7.42
C GLY A 32 -17.60 20.22 -6.77
N THR A 33 -16.86 19.48 -5.92
CA THR A 33 -15.81 20.07 -5.06
C THR A 33 -14.41 19.56 -5.37
N ARG A 34 -14.25 18.50 -6.18
CA ARG A 34 -12.99 17.75 -6.38
C ARG A 34 -12.37 17.22 -5.09
N ASP A 35 -13.20 17.01 -4.08
CA ASP A 35 -12.78 16.36 -2.84
C ASP A 35 -12.93 14.85 -2.97
N VAL A 36 -12.00 14.13 -2.37
CA VAL A 36 -12.09 12.69 -2.14
C VAL A 36 -12.77 12.44 -0.79
N ILE A 37 -13.83 11.64 -0.82
CA ILE A 37 -14.49 11.09 0.36
C ILE A 37 -14.03 9.64 0.49
N ALA A 38 -13.32 9.33 1.57
CA ALA A 38 -12.77 8.02 1.85
C ALA A 38 -13.47 7.42 3.07
N GLU A 39 -13.93 6.18 2.95
CA GLU A 39 -14.42 5.42 4.08
C GLU A 39 -13.33 4.47 4.57
N VAL A 40 -13.01 4.55 5.86
CA VAL A 40 -11.88 3.83 6.46
C VAL A 40 -12.37 3.05 7.67
N THR A 41 -11.92 1.82 7.82
CA THR A 41 -12.14 1.03 9.03
C THR A 41 -10.83 0.84 9.78
N SER A 42 -10.88 0.99 11.10
CA SER A 42 -9.77 0.74 12.01
C SER A 42 -10.24 -0.07 13.22
N ALA A 43 -9.34 -0.35 14.16
CA ALA A 43 -9.68 -1.06 15.40
C ALA A 43 -10.74 -0.33 16.24
N THR A 44 -10.91 0.97 16.05
CA THR A 44 -11.90 1.79 16.77
C THR A 44 -13.22 1.93 16.03
N GLY A 45 -13.37 1.32 14.85
CA GLY A 45 -14.58 1.37 14.04
C GLY A 45 -14.38 2.02 12.67
N LYS A 46 -15.50 2.41 12.07
CA LYS A 46 -15.59 3.00 10.72
C LYS A 46 -15.62 4.52 10.81
N GLU A 47 -14.93 5.19 9.90
CA GLU A 47 -14.84 6.65 9.82
C GLU A 47 -14.89 7.12 8.36
N THR A 48 -15.50 8.29 8.14
CA THR A 48 -15.52 8.96 6.84
C THR A 48 -14.57 10.15 6.88
N ILE A 49 -13.65 10.22 5.91
CA ILE A 49 -12.63 11.25 5.80
C ILE A 49 -12.85 12.00 4.49
N ARG A 50 -12.96 13.33 4.57
CA ARG A 50 -12.98 14.21 3.39
C ARG A 50 -11.61 14.88 3.25
N THR A 51 -11.04 14.82 2.06
CA THR A 51 -9.72 15.40 1.76
C THR A 51 -9.64 15.79 0.30
N SER A 52 -8.74 16.70 -0.07
CA SER A 52 -8.51 17.04 -1.47
C SER A 52 -7.78 15.93 -2.23
N LYS A 53 -6.95 15.12 -1.55
CA LYS A 53 -6.21 14.00 -2.15
C LYS A 53 -6.00 12.86 -1.16
N LEU A 54 -6.06 11.63 -1.66
CA LEU A 54 -5.79 10.41 -0.91
C LEU A 54 -4.55 9.68 -1.42
N LEU A 55 -3.64 9.31 -0.52
CA LEU A 55 -2.44 8.51 -0.80
C LEU A 55 -2.51 7.16 -0.06
N VAL A 56 -2.48 6.04 -0.79
CA VAL A 56 -2.47 4.69 -0.22
C VAL A 56 -1.07 4.10 -0.30
N ALA A 57 -0.41 3.95 0.85
CA ALA A 57 1.00 3.54 0.94
C ALA A 57 1.25 2.38 1.91
N THR A 58 0.29 1.45 2.04
CA THR A 58 0.30 0.40 3.06
C THR A 58 1.23 -0.77 2.75
N VAL A 59 1.26 -1.29 1.52
CA VAL A 59 2.04 -2.49 1.17
C VAL A 59 2.56 -2.38 -0.27
N ARG A 60 3.76 -2.90 -0.52
CA ARG A 60 4.25 -3.22 -1.87
C ARG A 60 4.06 -4.71 -2.11
N ARG A 61 3.43 -5.08 -3.23
CA ARG A 61 3.36 -6.49 -3.64
C ARG A 61 4.69 -6.88 -4.29
N PRO A 62 5.27 -8.04 -3.96
CA PRO A 62 6.38 -8.59 -4.73
C PRO A 62 5.98 -8.70 -6.21
N ALA A 63 6.85 -8.25 -7.11
CA ALA A 63 6.60 -8.25 -8.56
C ALA A 63 6.93 -9.62 -9.17
N THR A 64 6.27 -10.67 -8.68
CA THR A 64 6.57 -12.08 -9.02
C THR A 64 5.46 -12.78 -9.80
N ALA A 65 4.27 -12.17 -9.87
CA ALA A 65 3.08 -12.78 -10.46
C ALA A 65 3.24 -13.14 -11.95
N ASP A 66 3.88 -12.26 -12.73
CA ASP A 66 4.01 -12.40 -14.18
C ASP A 66 5.36 -12.97 -14.62
N LEU A 67 6.17 -13.46 -13.68
CA LEU A 67 7.52 -13.96 -13.96
C LEU A 67 7.57 -15.46 -14.31
N HIS A 68 6.42 -16.15 -14.35
CA HIS A 68 6.34 -17.61 -14.61
C HIS A 68 7.37 -18.42 -13.80
N LEU A 69 7.54 -18.07 -12.52
CA LEU A 69 8.58 -18.63 -11.65
C LEU A 69 8.46 -20.14 -11.48
N ASP A 70 7.24 -20.68 -11.59
CA ASP A 70 6.94 -22.10 -11.65
C ASP A 70 7.68 -22.81 -12.79
N LYS A 71 7.72 -22.20 -13.99
CA LYS A 71 8.35 -22.77 -15.19
C LYS A 71 9.86 -22.88 -15.06
N VAL A 72 10.46 -22.01 -14.25
CA VAL A 72 11.90 -22.03 -13.94
C VAL A 72 12.20 -22.74 -12.62
N GLY A 73 11.21 -23.32 -11.95
CA GLY A 73 11.37 -24.10 -10.71
C GLY A 73 11.76 -23.26 -9.50
N VAL A 74 11.35 -21.98 -9.48
CA VAL A 74 11.54 -21.05 -8.38
C VAL A 74 10.32 -21.12 -7.46
N THR A 75 10.56 -21.41 -6.18
CA THR A 75 9.48 -21.49 -5.17
C THR A 75 9.01 -20.10 -4.76
N VAL A 76 7.69 -19.89 -4.75
CA VAL A 76 7.07 -18.63 -4.31
C VAL A 76 6.31 -18.89 -3.01
N GLY A 77 6.61 -18.11 -1.99
CA GLY A 77 5.96 -18.18 -0.68
C GLY A 77 4.54 -17.60 -0.69
N THR A 78 3.82 -17.78 0.42
CA THR A 78 2.38 -17.46 0.55
C THR A 78 2.01 -15.98 0.37
N ARG A 79 2.95 -15.04 0.44
CA ARG A 79 2.72 -13.61 0.19
C ARG A 79 3.29 -13.15 -1.15
N GLY A 80 3.62 -14.09 -2.05
CA GLY A 80 4.18 -13.83 -3.37
C GLY A 80 5.68 -13.57 -3.37
N GLN A 81 6.36 -13.67 -2.23
CA GLN A 81 7.82 -13.49 -2.18
C GLN A 81 8.56 -14.72 -2.70
N ILE A 82 9.69 -14.45 -3.34
CA ILE A 82 10.70 -15.41 -3.79
C ILE A 82 11.40 -15.99 -2.53
N GLU A 83 11.32 -17.30 -2.31
CA GLU A 83 11.98 -18.02 -1.20
C GLU A 83 13.49 -18.23 -1.38
N VAL A 84 14.32 -17.44 -0.69
CA VAL A 84 15.78 -17.54 -0.76
C VAL A 84 16.38 -18.29 0.43
N SER A 85 17.48 -19.02 0.19
CA SER A 85 18.32 -19.60 1.24
C SER A 85 19.20 -18.52 1.91
N GLY A 86 19.85 -18.86 3.03
CA GLY A 86 20.77 -17.95 3.73
C GLY A 86 21.99 -17.50 2.92
N MET A 87 22.24 -18.09 1.75
CA MET A 87 23.27 -17.66 0.78
C MET A 87 22.74 -16.73 -0.32
N LEU A 88 21.50 -16.23 -0.22
CA LEU A 88 20.82 -15.45 -1.26
C LEU A 88 20.59 -16.22 -2.59
N THR A 89 20.70 -17.54 -2.55
CA THR A 89 20.37 -18.42 -3.69
C THR A 89 18.95 -18.94 -3.57
N HIS A 90 18.27 -19.07 -4.71
CA HIS A 90 16.98 -19.74 -4.79
C HIS A 90 17.14 -21.27 -4.86
N THR A 91 16.06 -22.03 -4.68
CA THR A 91 16.01 -23.50 -4.61
C THR A 91 16.50 -24.29 -5.83
N LYS A 92 17.05 -23.63 -6.87
CA LYS A 92 17.82 -24.29 -7.93
C LYS A 92 19.30 -23.87 -7.87
N PRO A 93 20.25 -24.82 -8.01
CA PRO A 93 21.67 -24.51 -8.14
C PRO A 93 21.98 -23.73 -9.42
#